data_AF-A0A067M7A7-F1
#
_entry.id   AF-A0A067M7A7-F1
#
_cell.length_a   1.000
_cell.length_b   1.000
_cell.length_c   1.000
_cell.angle_alpha   90.00
_cell.angle_beta   90.00
_cell.angle_gamma   90.00
#
_symmetry.space_group_name_H-M   'P 1'
#
loop_
_entity.id
_entity.type
_entity.pdbx_description
1 polymer ?
#
loop_
_entity_poly.entity_id
_entity_poly.type
_entity_poly.pdbx_seq_one_letter_code
_entity_poly.pdbx_strand_id
1 'polypeptide(L)'
;MFNHAWLLAALDEYDGPPRPPIPERARLASEPFLPARLPTTAFLEREATQNAPRAIIRQLRRSPTPPLRVSDELDLALEGDDALSPSSPRAAAHNDLPPSPSAPVFPGTPRRMPAPPPKPRGWKEPQPFEVLRAIENKDIMMLMDVRDHAFHLLLRRTGDVTPLLHAMRIGDSHRDIAILLLGALSRWVNFLEDSDMAQQRTKILLKALRTNLKLAIDYGLQRAQSDLIPSFLQTLVMSEGERWVLSAVASVAAALRATPSPSSDSGSGPGSGSGSGSGSVDAKPVRTARESIRNFATRELGKAEFIATLEEYIANATYDLVMMAAWSLTSEALGSGAPIPTFYFARDDRVYKAFVAHIHAHRSAIAKCAHKRLRWQLRVLEKVGEGRNVPLRRKVGWLEEELDGECVPAGSGSGGGGAGAGASGAGGDGS
;
A
#
# COMPACT_ATOMS: atom_id res chain seq x y z
N MET A 1 6.55 21.57 50.59
CA MET A 1 5.72 22.75 50.29
C MET A 1 6.44 23.95 50.85
N PHE A 2 6.96 24.83 50.01
CA PHE A 2 7.72 26.00 50.46
C PHE A 2 6.77 27.15 50.75
N ASN A 3 6.79 27.65 51.99
CA ASN A 3 5.93 28.72 52.46
C ASN A 3 6.58 30.07 52.11
N HIS A 4 5.92 30.86 51.27
CA HIS A 4 6.41 32.17 50.80
C HIS A 4 5.79 33.34 51.57
N ALA A 5 5.23 33.09 52.76
CA ALA A 5 4.59 34.11 53.59
C ALA A 5 5.51 35.30 53.94
N TRP A 6 6.82 35.08 54.06
CA TRP A 6 7.77 36.15 54.39
C TRP A 6 8.02 37.12 53.21
N LEU A 7 7.83 36.67 51.96
CA LEU A 7 8.03 37.50 50.77
C LEU A 7 6.88 38.51 50.59
N LEU A 8 5.68 38.14 51.04
CA LEU A 8 4.50 39.01 51.00
C LEU A 8 4.54 40.07 52.10
N ALA A 9 5.07 39.74 53.29
CA ALA A 9 5.26 40.72 54.37
C ALA A 9 6.28 41.82 54.01
N ALA A 10 7.30 41.49 53.21
CA ALA A 10 8.32 42.44 52.78
C ALA A 10 7.84 43.45 51.71
N LEU A 11 6.68 43.22 51.08
CA LEU A 11 6.13 44.11 50.05
C LEU A 11 5.20 45.19 50.60
N ASP A 12 4.73 45.05 51.85
CA ASP A 12 3.80 46.01 52.49
C ASP A 12 4.51 47.17 53.21
N GLU A 13 5.82 47.08 53.44
CA GLU A 13 6.57 48.09 54.24
C GLU A 13 7.25 49.19 53.41
N TYR A 14 7.01 49.26 52.09
CA TYR A 14 7.66 50.23 51.21
C TYR A 14 6.86 51.54 51.11
N ASP A 15 6.99 52.38 52.14
CA ASP A 15 6.43 53.73 52.22
C ASP A 15 7.25 54.73 51.38
N GLY A 16 7.24 54.50 50.05
CA GLY A 16 7.95 55.33 49.08
C GLY A 16 7.20 56.64 48.77
N PRO A 17 7.91 57.70 48.35
CA PRO A 17 7.30 58.99 48.03
C PRO A 17 6.24 58.87 46.92
N PRO A 18 5.19 59.71 46.97
CA PRO A 18 4.02 59.58 46.11
C PRO A 18 4.41 59.62 44.64
N ARG A 19 4.13 58.51 43.92
CA ARG A 19 4.36 58.43 42.48
C ARG A 19 3.51 59.49 41.76
N PRO A 20 4.07 60.19 40.76
CA PRO A 20 3.30 61.10 39.93
C PRO A 20 2.17 60.33 39.22
N PRO A 21 0.99 60.96 39.04
CA PRO A 21 -0.17 60.32 38.43
C PRO A 21 0.18 59.85 37.03
N ILE A 22 0.09 58.53 36.81
CA ILE A 22 0.30 57.92 35.51
C ILE A 22 -0.86 58.38 34.62
N PRO A 23 -0.60 58.98 33.44
CA PRO A 23 -1.68 59.38 32.55
C PRO A 23 -2.51 58.16 32.17
N GLU A 24 -3.81 58.21 32.47
CA GLU A 24 -4.76 57.16 32.13
C GLU A 24 -4.76 56.95 30.62
N ARG A 25 -4.13 55.86 30.16
CA ARG A 25 -4.23 55.44 28.77
C ARG A 25 -5.69 55.11 28.50
N ALA A 26 -6.33 55.92 27.67
CA ALA A 26 -7.68 55.66 27.17
C ALA A 26 -7.75 54.21 26.65
N ARG A 27 -8.64 53.40 27.24
CA ARG A 27 -8.85 52.02 26.83
C ARG A 27 -9.40 52.05 25.41
N LEU A 28 -8.64 51.53 24.46
CA LEU A 28 -9.11 51.31 23.09
C LEU A 28 -10.32 50.37 23.17
N ALA A 29 -11.46 50.83 22.64
CA ALA A 29 -12.66 50.02 22.53
C ALA A 29 -12.34 48.82 21.62
N SER A 30 -12.28 47.63 22.21
CA SER A 30 -12.07 46.39 21.45
C SER A 30 -13.36 46.06 20.73
N GLU A 31 -13.48 46.46 19.46
CA GLU A 31 -14.51 45.92 18.59
C GLU A 31 -14.15 44.46 18.25
N PRO A 32 -14.96 43.48 18.67
CA PRO A 32 -14.69 42.08 18.36
C PRO A 32 -14.92 41.83 16.87
N PHE A 33 -13.83 41.83 16.09
CA PHE A 33 -13.88 41.38 14.71
C PHE A 33 -13.57 39.89 14.65
N LEU A 34 -14.48 39.11 14.06
CA LEU A 34 -14.17 37.72 13.71
C LEU A 34 -13.25 37.74 12.47
N PRO A 35 -12.09 37.07 12.51
CA PRO A 35 -11.14 37.05 11.38
C PRO A 35 -11.71 36.40 10.12
N ALA A 36 -12.86 35.71 10.22
CA ALA A 36 -13.64 35.21 9.10
C ALA A 36 -15.13 35.32 9.41
N ARG A 37 -15.95 35.53 8.36
CA ARG A 37 -17.41 35.48 8.49
C ARG A 37 -17.82 34.08 8.95
N LEU A 38 -18.75 34.00 9.88
CA LEU A 38 -19.33 32.71 10.29
C LEU A 38 -19.95 32.02 9.07
N PRO A 39 -19.90 30.67 9.00
CA PRO A 39 -20.59 29.92 7.98
C PRO A 39 -22.07 30.29 7.92
N THR A 40 -22.64 30.33 6.72
CA THR A 40 -24.07 30.61 6.57
C THR A 40 -24.90 29.49 7.21
N THR A 41 -26.08 29.83 7.71
CA THR A 41 -27.00 28.86 8.31
C THR A 41 -27.33 27.70 7.36
N ALA A 42 -27.45 27.97 6.06
CA ALA A 42 -27.65 26.96 5.02
C ALA A 42 -26.47 25.96 4.92
N PHE A 43 -25.24 26.42 5.15
CA PHE A 43 -24.07 25.54 5.19
C PHE A 43 -24.13 24.61 6.41
N LEU A 44 -24.45 25.16 7.58
CA LEU A 44 -24.58 24.40 8.82
C LEU A 44 -25.72 23.37 8.74
N GLU A 45 -26.86 23.72 8.15
CA GLU A 45 -27.99 22.80 7.97
C GLU A 45 -27.64 21.65 7.01
N ARG A 46 -26.94 21.95 5.91
CA ARG A 46 -26.47 20.94 4.95
C ARG A 46 -25.47 19.99 5.60
N GLU A 47 -24.53 20.53 6.37
CA GLU A 47 -23.53 19.72 7.08
C GLU A 47 -24.17 18.89 8.20
N ALA A 48 -25.15 19.45 8.91
CA ALA A 48 -25.91 18.74 9.93
C ALA A 48 -26.74 17.60 9.34
N THR A 49 -27.48 17.81 8.24
CA THR A 49 -28.24 16.75 7.57
C THR A 49 -27.33 15.66 7.02
N GLN A 50 -26.16 16.02 6.50
CA GLN A 50 -25.20 15.06 5.97
C GLN A 50 -24.51 14.22 7.07
N ASN A 51 -24.28 14.80 8.25
CA ASN A 51 -23.57 14.15 9.37
C ASN A 51 -24.49 13.49 10.41
N ALA A 52 -25.76 13.88 10.50
CA ALA A 52 -26.75 13.30 11.43
C ALA A 52 -26.85 11.76 11.36
N PRO A 53 -27.02 11.10 10.19
CA PRO A 53 -27.13 9.64 10.14
C PRO A 53 -25.82 8.95 10.58
N ARG A 54 -24.66 9.58 10.36
CA ARG A 54 -23.36 9.05 10.78
C ARG A 54 -23.16 9.15 12.30
N ALA A 55 -23.69 10.20 12.93
CA ALA A 55 -23.60 10.38 14.38
C ALA A 55 -24.43 9.32 15.13
N ILE A 56 -25.63 8.99 14.61
CA ILE A 56 -26.52 7.96 15.16
C ILE A 56 -25.85 6.57 15.09
N ILE A 57 -25.22 6.22 13.97
CA ILE A 57 -24.50 4.93 13.82
C ILE A 57 -23.31 4.83 14.79
N ARG A 58 -22.62 5.94 15.08
CA ARG A 58 -21.52 5.97 16.06
C ARG A 58 -21.99 5.75 17.50
N GLN A 59 -23.17 6.25 17.85
CA GLN A 59 -23.76 6.03 19.18
C GLN A 59 -24.22 4.58 19.37
N LEU A 60 -24.74 3.94 18.32
CA LEU A 60 -25.17 2.54 18.36
C LEU A 60 -24.01 1.52 18.46
N ARG A 61 -22.77 1.93 18.16
CA ARG A 61 -21.59 1.04 18.11
C ARG A 61 -20.76 0.99 19.39
N ARG A 62 -21.17 1.65 20.48
CA ARG A 62 -20.44 1.59 21.75
C ARG A 62 -21.03 0.52 22.67
N SER A 63 -20.50 -0.71 22.61
CA SER A 63 -20.52 -1.67 23.72
C SER A 63 -19.09 -1.86 24.26
N PRO A 64 -18.86 -1.90 25.58
CA PRO A 64 -17.51 -1.92 26.15
C PRO A 64 -17.01 -3.37 26.34
N THR A 65 -15.80 -3.69 25.84
CA THR A 65 -15.05 -4.89 26.28
C THR A 65 -13.53 -4.65 26.09
N PRO A 66 -12.66 -5.15 26.99
CA PRO A 66 -11.34 -4.57 27.29
C PRO A 66 -10.17 -5.26 26.54
N PRO A 67 -8.93 -4.71 26.59
CA PRO A 67 -7.83 -5.19 25.76
C PRO A 67 -7.04 -6.32 26.41
N LEU A 68 -6.66 -7.31 25.60
CA LEU A 68 -5.62 -8.29 25.93
C LEU A 68 -4.30 -7.90 25.26
N ARG A 69 -3.21 -7.96 26.04
CA ARG A 69 -1.83 -7.73 25.63
C ARG A 69 -1.22 -9.02 25.06
N VAL A 70 -0.53 -8.92 23.92
CA VAL A 70 0.37 -9.97 23.41
C VAL A 70 1.54 -9.26 22.70
N SER A 71 2.73 -9.22 23.30
CA SER A 71 3.93 -8.61 22.66
C SER A 71 5.31 -9.20 23.01
N ASP A 72 5.45 -10.33 23.73
CA ASP A 72 6.79 -10.76 24.22
C ASP A 72 7.48 -11.90 23.43
N GLU A 73 6.96 -12.32 22.28
CA GLU A 73 7.47 -13.53 21.60
C GLU A 73 8.51 -13.28 20.47
N LEU A 74 8.82 -12.03 20.14
CA LEU A 74 9.63 -11.73 18.94
C LEU A 74 11.15 -11.58 19.19
N ASP A 75 11.59 -11.38 20.43
CA ASP A 75 13.00 -11.10 20.72
C ASP A 75 13.87 -12.36 20.80
N LEU A 76 13.29 -13.56 20.93
CA LEU A 76 14.03 -14.82 21.05
C LEU A 76 14.40 -15.49 19.72
N ALA A 77 13.86 -15.03 18.58
CA ALA A 77 14.04 -15.69 17.29
C ALA A 77 15.23 -15.15 16.46
N LEU A 78 15.91 -14.09 16.91
CA LEU A 78 17.00 -13.43 16.17
C LEU A 78 18.39 -13.61 16.82
N GLU A 79 18.48 -14.35 17.92
CA GLU A 79 19.74 -14.65 18.61
C GLU A 79 20.00 -16.16 18.60
N GLY A 80 20.62 -16.65 17.53
CA GLY A 80 20.99 -18.06 17.43
C GLY A 80 21.57 -18.45 16.08
N ASP A 81 22.78 -18.00 15.76
CA ASP A 81 23.74 -18.80 15.00
C ASP A 81 25.09 -18.08 14.95
N ASP A 82 25.95 -18.38 15.93
CA ASP A 82 27.40 -18.17 15.80
C ASP A 82 28.12 -19.09 16.80
N ALA A 83 28.35 -20.34 16.40
CA ALA A 83 29.57 -21.12 16.71
C ALA A 83 29.43 -22.57 16.22
N LEU A 84 30.56 -23.12 15.77
CA LEU A 84 30.92 -24.55 15.60
C LEU A 84 30.90 -25.12 14.17
N SER A 85 32.03 -24.94 13.47
CA SER A 85 32.78 -26.07 12.89
C SER A 85 33.89 -26.45 13.88
N PRO A 86 34.49 -27.67 13.90
CA PRO A 86 34.61 -28.63 12.79
C PRO A 86 34.40 -30.13 13.15
N SER A 87 34.29 -30.99 12.13
CA SER A 87 34.98 -32.29 11.94
C SER A 87 34.14 -33.35 11.22
N SER A 88 34.70 -33.87 10.12
CA SER A 88 34.39 -35.18 9.52
C SER A 88 35.07 -36.28 10.36
N PRO A 89 34.73 -37.61 10.30
CA PRO A 89 34.45 -38.34 9.06
C PRO A 89 33.47 -39.56 9.11
N ARG A 90 33.18 -40.09 7.91
CA ARG A 90 33.13 -41.54 7.53
C ARG A 90 31.78 -42.32 7.52
N ALA A 91 31.38 -42.63 6.28
CA ALA A 91 31.00 -43.94 5.70
C ALA A 91 29.55 -44.49 5.68
N ALA A 92 29.26 -45.01 4.47
CA ALA A 92 28.35 -46.09 4.05
C ALA A 92 26.85 -45.78 4.01
N ALA A 93 26.02 -46.31 3.11
CA ALA A 93 26.13 -46.90 1.76
C ALA A 93 24.66 -47.21 1.35
N HIS A 94 24.40 -47.36 0.04
CA HIS A 94 23.27 -48.07 -0.57
C HIS A 94 21.83 -47.51 -0.41
N ASN A 95 21.24 -47.01 -1.51
CA ASN A 95 20.50 -47.88 -2.44
C ASN A 95 19.97 -47.12 -3.68
N ASP A 96 20.23 -47.75 -4.83
CA ASP A 96 19.79 -47.40 -6.19
C ASP A 96 18.29 -47.63 -6.42
N LEU A 97 17.64 -46.73 -7.17
CA LEU A 97 16.52 -47.06 -8.07
C LEU A 97 16.50 -46.09 -9.29
N PRO A 98 16.00 -46.54 -10.46
CA PRO A 98 16.37 -46.00 -11.78
C PRO A 98 15.50 -44.84 -12.30
N PRO A 99 15.99 -44.06 -13.30
CA PRO A 99 15.26 -42.92 -13.85
C PRO A 99 14.32 -43.32 -15.01
N SER A 100 13.14 -42.70 -15.05
CA SER A 100 12.20 -42.74 -16.17
C SER A 100 12.36 -41.46 -17.04
N PRO A 101 12.21 -41.54 -18.38
CA PRO A 101 12.75 -40.52 -19.29
C PRO A 101 11.90 -39.25 -19.37
N SER A 102 12.56 -38.10 -19.20
CA SER A 102 11.98 -36.76 -19.36
C SER A 102 12.12 -36.27 -20.80
N ALA A 103 11.06 -35.66 -21.31
CA ALA A 103 10.99 -34.91 -22.57
C ALA A 103 11.89 -33.66 -22.54
N PRO A 104 12.33 -33.13 -23.71
CA PRO A 104 13.38 -32.12 -23.78
C PRO A 104 12.90 -30.75 -23.29
N VAL A 105 13.51 -30.28 -22.20
CA VAL A 105 13.44 -28.90 -21.74
C VAL A 105 14.48 -28.09 -22.53
N PHE A 106 14.02 -27.06 -23.22
CA PHE A 106 14.87 -26.09 -23.92
C PHE A 106 15.84 -25.41 -22.93
N PRO A 107 17.14 -25.25 -23.28
CA PRO A 107 18.09 -24.57 -22.41
C PRO A 107 17.84 -23.06 -22.46
N GLY A 108 17.03 -22.56 -21.53
CA GLY A 108 17.07 -21.17 -21.14
C GLY A 108 18.41 -20.90 -20.47
N THR A 109 19.23 -20.03 -21.07
CA THR A 109 20.46 -19.53 -20.46
C THR A 109 20.17 -19.07 -19.03
N PRO A 110 20.83 -19.60 -17.99
CA PRO A 110 20.62 -19.15 -16.64
C PRO A 110 21.03 -17.69 -16.58
N ARG A 111 20.05 -16.81 -16.40
CA ARG A 111 20.28 -15.39 -16.18
C ARG A 111 20.98 -15.27 -14.84
N ARG A 112 22.30 -15.16 -14.89
CA ARG A 112 23.20 -15.07 -13.75
C ARG A 112 22.72 -13.93 -12.86
N MET A 113 22.34 -14.26 -11.63
CA MET A 113 22.02 -13.29 -10.58
C MET A 113 23.11 -12.21 -10.55
N PRO A 114 22.78 -10.92 -10.38
CA PRO A 114 23.77 -9.98 -9.89
C PRO A 114 24.24 -10.53 -8.55
N ALA A 115 25.51 -10.96 -8.48
CA ALA A 115 26.11 -11.36 -7.22
C ALA A 115 25.91 -10.22 -6.21
N PRO A 116 25.69 -10.53 -4.91
CA PRO A 116 25.70 -9.49 -3.89
C PRO A 116 26.97 -8.65 -4.11
N PRO A 117 26.85 -7.31 -4.07
CA PRO A 117 27.99 -6.45 -4.33
C PRO A 117 29.16 -6.95 -3.47
N PRO A 118 30.36 -7.11 -4.06
CA PRO A 118 31.49 -7.64 -3.33
C PRO A 118 31.69 -6.78 -2.10
N LYS A 119 31.69 -7.41 -0.92
CA LYS A 119 31.87 -6.71 0.35
C LYS A 119 33.12 -5.83 0.23
N PRO A 120 33.03 -4.51 0.51
CA PRO A 120 34.21 -3.67 0.47
C PRO A 120 35.26 -4.25 1.40
N ARG A 121 36.51 -4.32 0.94
CA ARG A 121 37.62 -4.84 1.74
C ARG A 121 37.72 -4.00 3.02
N GLY A 122 37.50 -4.62 4.18
CA GLY A 122 37.49 -3.93 5.47
C GLY A 122 36.11 -3.58 6.03
N TRP A 123 35.01 -3.98 5.38
CA TRP A 123 33.67 -3.80 5.97
C TRP A 123 33.51 -4.67 7.22
N LYS A 124 33.32 -4.01 8.37
CA LYS A 124 32.97 -4.64 9.65
C LYS A 124 31.48 -4.41 9.89
N GLU A 125 30.78 -5.47 10.26
CA GLU A 125 29.35 -5.37 10.56
C GLU A 125 29.10 -4.44 11.76
N PRO A 126 28.30 -3.38 11.57
CA PRO A 126 28.04 -2.43 12.63
C PRO A 126 27.22 -3.04 13.77
N GLN A 127 27.45 -2.54 14.98
CA GLN A 127 26.58 -2.89 16.11
C GLN A 127 25.25 -2.12 16.03
N PRO A 128 24.14 -2.63 16.59
CA PRO A 128 22.84 -1.97 16.51
C PRO A 128 22.83 -0.52 17.02
N PHE A 129 23.58 -0.23 18.09
CA PHE A 129 23.72 1.13 18.61
C PHE A 129 24.47 2.08 17.66
N GLU A 130 25.37 1.56 16.82
CA GLU A 130 26.09 2.36 15.84
C GLU A 130 25.15 2.81 14.71
N VAL A 131 24.15 2.00 14.38
CA VAL A 131 23.09 2.38 13.41
C VAL A 131 22.25 3.54 13.96
N LEU A 132 21.88 3.50 15.24
CA LEU A 132 21.15 4.62 15.87
C LEU A 132 22.01 5.90 15.93
N ARG A 133 23.29 5.76 16.24
CA ARG A 133 24.24 6.88 16.23
C ARG A 133 24.44 7.45 14.81
N ALA A 134 24.47 6.60 13.79
CA ALA A 134 24.53 7.02 12.40
C ALA A 134 23.29 7.84 12.00
N ILE A 135 22.11 7.47 12.50
CA ILE A 135 20.88 8.26 12.32
C ILE A 135 21.03 9.63 12.95
N GLU A 136 21.43 9.71 14.22
CA GLU A 136 21.57 10.97 14.96
C GLU A 136 22.59 11.92 14.32
N ASN A 137 23.67 11.37 13.76
CA ASN A 137 24.72 12.12 13.07
C ASN A 137 24.43 12.35 11.59
N LYS A 138 23.32 11.82 11.06
CA LYS A 138 23.00 11.81 9.62
C LYS A 138 24.12 11.24 8.75
N ASP A 139 24.77 10.18 9.21
CA ASP A 139 25.78 9.47 8.45
C ASP A 139 25.12 8.63 7.35
N ILE A 140 24.79 9.29 6.25
CA ILE A 140 24.12 8.69 5.10
C ILE A 140 24.98 7.57 4.50
N MET A 141 26.30 7.72 4.49
CA MET A 141 27.18 6.72 3.89
C MET A 141 27.11 5.40 4.67
N MET A 142 27.21 5.45 5.99
CA MET A 142 27.06 4.27 6.83
C MET A 142 25.68 3.62 6.70
N LEU A 143 24.61 4.42 6.62
CA LEU A 143 23.25 3.88 6.44
C LEU A 143 23.06 3.20 5.07
N MET A 144 23.69 3.72 4.02
CA MET A 144 23.70 3.06 2.71
C MET A 144 24.49 1.75 2.73
N ASP A 145 25.62 1.70 3.42
CA ASP A 145 26.40 0.47 3.58
C ASP A 145 25.63 -0.59 4.39
N VAL A 146 24.95 -0.19 5.47
CA VAL A 146 24.08 -1.07 6.26
C VAL A 146 22.91 -1.57 5.42
N ARG A 147 22.28 -0.72 4.61
CA ARG A 147 21.22 -1.14 3.67
C ARG A 147 21.69 -2.27 2.76
N ASP A 148 22.89 -2.14 2.18
CA ASP A 148 23.35 -3.05 1.14
C ASP A 148 23.96 -4.35 1.70
N HIS A 149 24.56 -4.31 2.88
CA HIS A 149 25.31 -5.44 3.44
C HIS A 149 24.68 -6.07 4.69
N ALA A 150 23.87 -5.32 5.44
CA ALA A 150 23.32 -5.73 6.74
C ALA A 150 21.88 -5.25 6.94
N PHE A 151 21.01 -5.43 5.94
CA PHE A 151 19.63 -4.92 5.95
C PHE A 151 18.84 -5.28 7.22
N HIS A 152 19.07 -6.47 7.78
CA HIS A 152 18.42 -6.92 9.01
C HIS A 152 18.66 -6.00 10.22
N LEU A 153 19.78 -5.26 10.26
CA LEU A 153 20.05 -4.27 11.30
C LEU A 153 19.11 -3.06 11.21
N LEU A 154 18.59 -2.73 10.02
CA LEU A 154 17.57 -1.69 9.86
C LEU A 154 16.21 -2.10 10.43
N LEU A 155 15.99 -3.41 10.60
CA LEU A 155 14.77 -3.97 11.14
C LEU A 155 14.84 -4.29 12.64
N ARG A 156 16.06 -4.47 13.17
CA ARG A 156 16.26 -4.85 14.57
C ARG A 156 15.82 -3.72 15.51
N ARG A 157 15.09 -4.08 16.57
CA ARG A 157 14.72 -3.16 17.65
C ARG A 157 15.90 -3.02 18.61
N THR A 158 16.18 -1.78 19.02
CA THR A 158 17.17 -1.46 20.06
C THR A 158 16.49 -0.59 21.09
N GLY A 159 16.39 -1.05 22.34
CA GLY A 159 15.70 -0.31 23.42
C GLY A 159 14.26 0.05 23.06
N ASP A 160 13.49 -0.91 22.55
CA ASP A 160 12.12 -0.79 22.03
C ASP A 160 11.91 0.01 20.74
N VAL A 161 12.95 0.64 20.20
CA VAL A 161 12.85 1.52 19.03
C VAL A 161 13.50 0.88 17.82
N THR A 162 12.83 0.96 16.68
CA THR A 162 13.39 0.58 15.38
C THR A 162 14.14 1.78 14.78
N PRO A 163 15.20 1.58 13.97
CA PRO A 163 15.90 2.68 13.30
C PRO A 163 14.99 3.70 12.59
N LEU A 164 13.98 3.25 11.85
CA LEU A 164 12.99 4.13 11.20
C LEU A 164 12.21 4.97 12.22
N LEU A 165 11.63 4.32 13.24
CA LEU A 165 10.91 4.99 14.30
C LEU A 165 11.80 5.98 15.08
N HIS A 166 13.09 5.67 15.29
CA HIS A 166 14.05 6.58 15.94
C HIS A 166 14.21 7.85 15.13
N ALA A 167 14.48 7.74 13.83
CA ALA A 167 14.60 8.89 12.94
C ALA A 167 13.33 9.76 12.96
N MET A 168 12.15 9.13 12.92
CA MET A 168 10.87 9.86 13.00
C MET A 168 10.66 10.57 14.34
N ARG A 169 11.12 9.97 15.46
CA ARG A 169 11.00 10.54 16.81
C ARG A 169 11.83 11.79 17.01
N ILE A 170 13.02 11.85 16.40
CA ILE A 170 13.87 13.04 16.48
C ILE A 170 13.17 14.25 15.83
N GLY A 171 12.36 14.02 14.78
CA GLY A 171 11.47 15.02 14.19
C GLY A 171 11.92 15.53 12.84
N ASP A 172 11.51 16.75 12.48
CA ASP A 172 11.68 17.30 11.13
C ASP A 172 13.14 17.41 10.69
N SER A 173 14.06 17.54 11.65
CA SER A 173 15.50 17.55 11.39
C SER A 173 15.99 16.25 10.75
N HIS A 174 15.31 15.11 10.93
CA HIS A 174 15.72 13.79 10.41
C HIS A 174 14.74 13.24 9.38
N ARG A 175 13.91 14.11 8.78
CA ARG A 175 12.93 13.71 7.77
C ARG A 175 13.56 13.06 6.55
N ASP A 176 14.70 13.59 6.10
CA ASP A 176 15.53 13.05 5.02
C ASP A 176 16.02 11.63 5.32
N ILE A 177 16.50 11.40 6.55
CA ILE A 177 16.94 10.06 7.00
C ILE A 177 15.76 9.10 7.07
N ALA A 178 14.60 9.53 7.57
CA ALA A 178 13.39 8.71 7.57
C ALA A 178 12.95 8.33 6.14
N ILE A 179 13.01 9.26 5.19
CA ILE A 179 12.73 8.99 3.77
C ILE A 179 13.75 8.01 3.19
N LEU A 180 15.03 8.17 3.50
CA LEU A 180 16.09 7.26 3.05
C LEU A 180 15.87 5.84 3.57
N LEU A 181 15.59 5.69 4.87
CA LEU A 181 15.29 4.41 5.50
C LEU A 181 14.04 3.78 4.88
N LEU A 182 12.96 4.55 4.72
CA LEU A 182 11.76 4.07 4.03
C LEU A 182 12.08 3.60 2.60
N GLY A 183 12.85 4.39 1.85
CA GLY A 183 13.29 4.04 0.51
C GLY A 183 14.11 2.74 0.49
N ALA A 184 14.98 2.52 1.47
CA ALA A 184 15.72 1.28 1.65
C ALA A 184 14.80 0.07 1.90
N LEU A 185 13.80 0.22 2.78
CA LEU A 185 12.82 -0.82 3.08
C LEU A 185 11.97 -1.16 1.85
N SER A 186 11.43 -0.13 1.18
CA SER A 186 10.61 -0.30 -0.03
C SER A 186 11.40 -0.94 -1.17
N ARG A 187 12.64 -0.49 -1.39
CA ARG A 187 13.57 -1.08 -2.36
C ARG A 187 13.78 -2.56 -2.05
N TRP A 188 14.13 -2.93 -0.82
CA TRP A 188 14.37 -4.33 -0.48
C TRP A 188 13.17 -5.22 -0.82
N VAL A 189 11.95 -4.80 -0.47
CA VAL A 189 10.73 -5.56 -0.81
C VAL A 189 10.54 -5.67 -2.32
N ASN A 190 10.78 -4.61 -3.10
CA ASN A 190 10.62 -4.63 -4.55
C ASN A 190 11.68 -5.46 -5.27
N PHE A 191 12.86 -5.63 -4.68
CA PHE A 191 13.94 -6.46 -5.23
C PHE A 191 13.85 -7.94 -4.85
N LEU A 192 12.93 -8.36 -3.97
CA LEU A 192 12.74 -9.77 -3.66
C LEU A 192 12.33 -10.57 -4.90
N GLU A 193 13.10 -11.62 -5.19
CA GLU A 193 12.86 -12.58 -6.26
C GLU A 193 12.17 -13.85 -5.74
N ASP A 194 11.75 -14.72 -6.65
CA ASP A 194 11.03 -15.95 -6.34
C ASP A 194 11.86 -16.90 -5.46
N SER A 195 13.18 -16.95 -5.69
CA SER A 195 14.12 -17.73 -4.88
C SER A 195 14.21 -17.24 -3.44
N ASP A 196 14.09 -15.93 -3.22
CA ASP A 196 14.19 -15.33 -1.89
C ASP A 196 12.93 -15.60 -1.08
N MET A 197 11.77 -15.60 -1.75
CA MET A 197 10.48 -15.89 -1.12
C MET A 197 10.35 -17.34 -0.64
N ALA A 198 11.13 -18.26 -1.23
CA ALA A 198 11.23 -19.64 -0.76
C ALA A 198 11.97 -19.75 0.59
N GLN A 199 12.83 -18.78 0.94
CA GLN A 199 13.63 -18.83 2.15
C GLN A 199 12.83 -18.43 3.38
N GLN A 200 12.89 -19.24 4.44
CA GLN A 200 12.21 -18.95 5.71
C GLN A 200 12.73 -17.66 6.36
N ARG A 201 14.03 -17.37 6.21
CA ARG A 201 14.65 -16.13 6.70
C ARG A 201 13.98 -14.88 6.13
N THR A 202 13.67 -14.87 4.84
CA THR A 202 12.96 -13.76 4.18
C THR A 202 11.59 -13.54 4.78
N LYS A 203 10.85 -14.61 5.13
CA LYS A 203 9.55 -14.51 5.78
C LYS A 203 9.64 -13.90 7.18
N ILE A 204 10.70 -14.22 7.94
CA ILE A 204 10.97 -13.60 9.25
C ILE A 204 11.24 -12.09 9.07
N LEU A 205 12.09 -11.72 8.10
CA LEU A 205 12.38 -10.31 7.80
C LEU A 205 11.14 -9.54 7.34
N LEU A 206 10.28 -10.14 6.51
CA LEU A 206 9.01 -9.52 6.08
C LEU A 206 8.07 -9.27 7.26
N LYS A 207 8.00 -10.21 8.23
CA LYS A 207 7.22 -10.02 9.47
C LYS A 207 7.77 -8.88 10.32
N ALA A 208 9.08 -8.83 10.53
CA ALA A 208 9.73 -7.74 11.26
C ALA A 208 9.56 -6.38 10.56
N LEU A 209 9.66 -6.36 9.23
CA LEU A 209 9.42 -5.17 8.43
C LEU A 209 7.98 -4.68 8.57
N ARG A 210 7.00 -5.59 8.49
CA ARG A 210 5.58 -5.26 8.70
C ARG A 210 5.35 -4.62 10.07
N THR A 211 5.89 -5.19 11.14
CA THR A 211 5.75 -4.62 12.49
C THR A 211 6.37 -3.22 12.58
N ASN A 212 7.53 -3.02 11.95
CA ASN A 212 8.22 -1.73 11.97
C ASN A 212 7.46 -0.67 11.18
N LEU A 213 6.96 -1.01 9.99
CA LEU A 213 6.12 -0.12 9.18
C LEU A 213 4.81 0.21 9.89
N LYS A 214 4.19 -0.75 10.59
CA LYS A 214 3.01 -0.49 11.41
C LYS A 214 3.29 0.52 12.52
N LEU A 215 4.37 0.34 13.28
CA LEU A 215 4.79 1.28 14.32
C LEU A 215 5.10 2.67 13.75
N ALA A 216 5.76 2.72 12.60
CA ALA A 216 6.05 3.97 11.89
C ALA A 216 4.77 4.66 11.40
N ILE A 217 3.79 3.91 10.90
CA ILE A 217 2.48 4.42 10.53
C ILE A 217 1.73 4.92 11.77
N ASP A 218 1.68 4.16 12.86
CA ASP A 218 1.02 4.56 14.11
C ASP A 218 1.60 5.86 14.68
N TYR A 219 2.93 6.04 14.57
CA TYR A 219 3.63 7.26 14.96
C TYR A 219 3.45 8.41 13.94
N GLY A 220 3.59 8.12 12.65
CA GLY A 220 3.52 9.07 11.53
C GLY A 220 2.09 9.48 11.14
N LEU A 221 1.08 8.75 11.61
CA LEU A 221 -0.35 9.04 11.47
C LEU A 221 -0.73 10.39 12.09
N GLN A 222 0.03 10.85 13.10
CA GLN A 222 -0.14 12.17 13.70
C GLN A 222 0.54 13.27 12.87
N ARG A 223 1.43 12.92 11.92
CA ARG A 223 2.32 13.85 11.18
C ARG A 223 2.20 13.79 9.64
N ALA A 224 1.14 13.20 9.09
CA ALA A 224 0.78 13.26 7.65
C ALA A 224 1.73 12.58 6.64
N GLN A 225 2.48 11.53 7.03
CA GLN A 225 3.28 10.74 6.08
C GLN A 225 2.48 9.55 5.50
N SER A 226 1.71 9.79 4.44
CA SER A 226 0.89 8.78 3.75
C SER A 226 1.70 7.79 2.90
N ASP A 227 2.96 8.10 2.60
CA ASP A 227 3.77 7.37 1.63
C ASP A 227 4.23 5.99 2.14
N LEU A 228 4.07 5.73 3.44
CA LEU A 228 4.35 4.44 4.09
C LEU A 228 3.30 3.37 3.77
N ILE A 229 2.08 3.77 3.41
CA ILE A 229 0.92 2.87 3.33
C ILE A 229 1.07 1.81 2.24
N PRO A 230 1.48 2.12 0.99
CA PRO A 230 1.63 1.10 -0.04
C PRO A 230 2.67 0.04 0.34
N SER A 231 3.82 0.46 0.88
CA SER A 231 4.87 -0.47 1.33
C SER A 231 4.39 -1.35 2.50
N PHE A 232 3.60 -0.80 3.41
CA PHE A 232 2.98 -1.58 4.49
C PHE A 232 1.98 -2.61 3.95
N LEU A 233 1.08 -2.24 3.05
CA LEU A 233 0.11 -3.17 2.49
C LEU A 233 0.78 -4.28 1.67
N GLN A 234 1.81 -3.93 0.89
CA GLN A 234 2.60 -4.90 0.15
C GLN A 234 3.29 -5.90 1.08
N THR A 235 3.96 -5.42 2.13
CA THR A 235 4.64 -6.31 3.11
C THR A 235 3.64 -7.17 3.88
N LEU A 236 2.49 -6.62 4.25
CA LEU A 236 1.39 -7.34 4.88
C LEU A 236 0.90 -8.49 4.00
N VAL A 237 0.65 -8.22 2.71
CA VAL A 237 0.23 -9.27 1.77
C VAL A 237 1.30 -10.35 1.63
N MET A 238 2.57 -9.96 1.48
CA MET A 238 3.68 -10.90 1.32
C MET A 238 3.96 -11.75 2.56
N SER A 239 3.73 -11.22 3.77
CA SER A 239 3.99 -11.97 5.00
C SER A 239 2.82 -12.87 5.43
N GLU A 240 1.58 -12.40 5.24
CA GLU A 240 0.38 -12.98 5.88
C GLU A 240 -0.87 -12.99 4.99
N GLY A 241 -0.86 -12.28 3.84
CA GLY A 241 -2.05 -12.09 3.00
C GLY A 241 -2.34 -13.20 1.99
N GLU A 242 -1.50 -14.23 1.88
CA GLU A 242 -1.66 -15.29 0.87
C GLU A 242 -3.07 -15.91 0.88
N ARG A 243 -3.57 -16.32 2.05
CA ARG A 243 -4.91 -16.91 2.20
C ARG A 243 -6.01 -15.95 1.75
N TRP A 244 -5.85 -14.66 2.07
CA TRP A 244 -6.80 -13.63 1.66
C TRP A 244 -6.78 -13.42 0.14
N VAL A 245 -5.59 -13.34 -0.48
CA VAL A 245 -5.46 -13.20 -1.94
C VAL A 245 -6.15 -14.37 -2.65
N LEU A 246 -5.88 -15.61 -2.23
CA LEU A 246 -6.52 -16.79 -2.84
C LEU A 246 -8.05 -16.77 -2.69
N SER A 247 -8.55 -16.40 -1.51
CA SER A 247 -9.99 -16.25 -1.30
C SER A 247 -10.60 -15.13 -2.15
N ALA A 248 -9.90 -14.01 -2.30
CA ALA A 248 -10.34 -12.89 -3.13
C ALA A 248 -10.35 -13.27 -4.62
N VAL A 249 -9.31 -13.96 -5.08
CA VAL A 249 -9.21 -14.53 -6.44
C VAL A 249 -10.39 -15.46 -6.71
N ALA A 250 -10.72 -16.36 -5.80
CA ALA A 250 -11.87 -17.27 -5.94
C ALA A 250 -13.20 -16.51 -6.02
N SER A 251 -13.38 -15.47 -5.20
CA SER A 251 -14.58 -14.62 -5.22
C SER A 251 -14.73 -13.86 -6.55
N VAL A 252 -13.66 -13.23 -7.04
CA VAL A 252 -13.65 -12.51 -8.31
C VAL A 252 -13.82 -13.47 -9.49
N ALA A 253 -13.25 -14.68 -9.42
CA ALA A 253 -13.43 -15.72 -10.42
C ALA A 253 -14.89 -16.19 -10.49
N ALA A 254 -15.56 -16.35 -9.35
CA ALA A 254 -16.99 -16.65 -9.30
C ALA A 254 -17.82 -15.52 -9.95
N ALA A 255 -17.50 -14.25 -9.67
CA ALA A 255 -18.14 -13.11 -10.30
C ALA A 255 -17.92 -13.10 -11.82
N LEU A 256 -16.70 -13.35 -12.31
CA LEU A 256 -16.37 -13.44 -13.74
C LEU A 256 -17.15 -14.54 -14.48
N ARG A 257 -17.48 -15.67 -13.81
CA ARG A 257 -18.32 -16.73 -14.37
C ARG A 257 -19.79 -16.33 -14.44
N ALA A 258 -20.28 -15.62 -13.43
CA ALA A 258 -21.69 -15.27 -13.29
C ALA A 258 -22.13 -14.09 -14.20
N THR A 259 -21.20 -13.30 -14.73
CA THR A 259 -21.56 -12.15 -15.57
C THR A 259 -22.20 -12.60 -16.91
N PRO A 260 -23.43 -12.14 -17.25
CA PRO A 260 -24.15 -12.57 -18.45
C PRO A 260 -23.49 -12.12 -19.75
N SER A 261 -23.46 -13.00 -20.77
CA SER A 261 -22.85 -12.74 -22.09
C SER A 261 -23.49 -11.54 -22.79
N PRO A 262 -22.71 -10.57 -23.33
CA PRO A 262 -23.24 -9.40 -24.04
C PRO A 262 -23.84 -9.74 -25.43
N SER A 263 -24.22 -10.99 -25.68
CA SER A 263 -24.53 -11.50 -27.03
C SER A 263 -25.81 -12.33 -27.12
N SER A 264 -26.78 -12.14 -26.22
CA SER A 264 -28.14 -12.60 -26.46
C SER A 264 -29.03 -11.37 -26.54
N ASP A 265 -29.45 -11.04 -27.76
CA ASP A 265 -30.47 -10.05 -28.13
C ASP A 265 -31.34 -9.56 -26.97
N SER A 266 -30.91 -8.50 -26.28
CA SER A 266 -31.80 -7.63 -25.51
C SER A 266 -32.18 -6.45 -26.40
N GLY A 267 -32.89 -6.77 -27.48
CA GLY A 267 -33.75 -5.80 -28.13
C GLY A 267 -34.85 -5.39 -27.17
N SER A 268 -34.88 -4.11 -26.83
CA SER A 268 -36.08 -3.31 -26.62
C SER A 268 -37.13 -3.81 -25.61
N GLY A 269 -37.15 -3.14 -24.46
CA GLY A 269 -38.38 -2.97 -23.69
C GLY A 269 -38.16 -2.07 -22.47
N PRO A 270 -38.67 -0.82 -22.45
CA PRO A 270 -38.75 -0.03 -21.23
C PRO A 270 -39.94 -0.55 -20.41
N GLY A 271 -39.73 -1.68 -19.74
CA GLY A 271 -40.72 -2.34 -18.88
C GLY A 271 -40.55 -1.90 -17.43
N SER A 272 -41.33 -0.90 -17.03
CA SER A 272 -41.67 -0.61 -15.64
C SER A 272 -42.11 -1.91 -14.93
N GLY A 273 -41.33 -2.36 -13.96
CA GLY A 273 -41.56 -3.63 -13.27
C GLY A 273 -40.93 -3.63 -11.88
N SER A 274 -41.62 -2.97 -10.94
CA SER A 274 -41.44 -3.13 -9.50
C SER A 274 -41.66 -4.59 -9.11
N GLY A 275 -40.61 -5.41 -9.15
CA GLY A 275 -40.60 -6.81 -8.73
C GLY A 275 -39.49 -7.06 -7.73
N SER A 276 -39.78 -6.84 -6.45
CA SER A 276 -39.02 -7.35 -5.32
C SER A 276 -39.08 -8.89 -5.35
N GLY A 277 -37.93 -9.55 -5.49
CA GLY A 277 -37.86 -11.01 -5.31
C GLY A 277 -36.72 -11.68 -6.04
N SER A 278 -35.55 -11.77 -5.38
CA SER A 278 -34.43 -12.63 -5.76
C SER A 278 -33.76 -12.29 -7.10
N GLY A 279 -33.19 -11.08 -7.15
CA GLY A 279 -32.47 -10.57 -8.30
C GLY A 279 -31.26 -11.43 -8.65
N SER A 280 -31.16 -11.81 -9.92
CA SER A 280 -29.89 -12.14 -10.55
C SER A 280 -28.97 -10.95 -10.32
N VAL A 281 -28.12 -11.03 -9.28
CA VAL A 281 -27.12 -10.01 -9.00
C VAL A 281 -26.21 -9.97 -10.21
N ASP A 282 -26.31 -8.90 -11.00
CA ASP A 282 -25.37 -8.63 -12.08
C ASP A 282 -23.97 -8.71 -11.46
N ALA A 283 -23.26 -9.79 -11.79
CA ALA A 283 -21.98 -10.06 -11.18
C ALA A 283 -20.98 -9.06 -11.76
N LYS A 284 -20.56 -8.12 -10.92
CA LYS A 284 -19.60 -7.05 -11.22
C LYS A 284 -18.21 -7.44 -10.70
N PRO A 285 -17.43 -8.23 -11.46
CA PRO A 285 -16.13 -8.74 -11.01
C PRO A 285 -15.13 -7.65 -10.63
N VAL A 286 -15.08 -6.53 -11.36
CA VAL A 286 -14.09 -5.48 -11.10
C VAL A 286 -14.45 -4.72 -9.82
N ARG A 287 -15.72 -4.39 -9.65
CA ARG A 287 -16.24 -3.83 -8.40
C ARG A 287 -16.04 -4.77 -7.21
N THR A 288 -16.28 -6.06 -7.39
CA THR A 288 -16.06 -7.09 -6.34
C THR A 288 -14.59 -7.12 -5.90
N ALA A 289 -13.66 -7.05 -6.86
CA ALA A 289 -12.23 -6.96 -6.58
C ALA A 289 -11.90 -5.68 -5.80
N ARG A 290 -12.37 -4.51 -6.28
CA ARG A 290 -12.13 -3.21 -5.66
C ARG A 290 -12.67 -3.15 -4.23
N GLU A 291 -13.89 -3.63 -4.00
CA GLU A 291 -14.52 -3.67 -2.68
C GLU A 291 -13.77 -4.61 -1.72
N SER A 292 -13.34 -5.78 -2.20
CA SER A 292 -12.53 -6.72 -1.41
C SER A 292 -11.22 -6.06 -0.92
N ILE A 293 -10.52 -5.34 -1.80
CA ILE A 293 -9.26 -4.66 -1.46
C ILE A 293 -9.49 -3.49 -0.53
N ARG A 294 -10.53 -2.68 -0.77
CA ARG A 294 -10.86 -1.55 0.11
C ARG A 294 -11.22 -2.06 1.51
N ASN A 295 -11.99 -3.14 1.62
CA ASN A 295 -12.32 -3.77 2.90
C ASN A 295 -11.08 -4.32 3.61
N PHE A 296 -10.18 -4.97 2.87
CA PHE A 296 -8.89 -5.42 3.40
C PHE A 296 -8.06 -4.25 3.93
N ALA A 297 -7.80 -3.23 3.11
CA ALA A 297 -6.97 -2.11 3.51
C ALA A 297 -7.55 -1.32 4.69
N THR A 298 -8.87 -1.10 4.71
CA THR A 298 -9.53 -0.37 5.81
C THR A 298 -9.53 -1.14 7.13
N ARG A 299 -9.65 -2.47 7.09
CA ARG A 299 -9.53 -3.32 8.28
C ARG A 299 -8.14 -3.23 8.91
N GLU A 300 -7.10 -3.26 8.08
CA GLU A 300 -5.72 -3.34 8.53
C GLU A 300 -5.14 -1.98 8.95
N LEU A 301 -5.63 -0.88 8.35
CA LEU A 301 -5.20 0.48 8.69
C LEU A 301 -6.06 1.16 9.77
N GLY A 302 -7.27 0.64 10.05
CA GLY A 302 -8.15 1.13 11.12
C GLY A 302 -8.70 2.56 10.97
N LYS A 303 -8.33 3.32 9.93
CA LYS A 303 -8.75 4.72 9.71
C LYS A 303 -9.08 5.00 8.23
N ALA A 304 -10.18 5.73 8.01
CA ALA A 304 -10.73 6.02 6.69
C ALA A 304 -10.19 7.32 6.03
N GLU A 305 -9.32 8.09 6.69
CA GLU A 305 -8.89 9.40 6.18
C GLU A 305 -7.75 9.32 5.15
N PHE A 306 -7.12 8.15 4.96
CA PHE A 306 -5.99 7.96 4.06
C PHE A 306 -6.37 7.41 2.68
N ILE A 307 -7.66 7.49 2.32
CA ILE A 307 -8.19 6.84 1.11
C ILE A 307 -7.54 7.41 -0.15
N ALA A 308 -7.28 8.72 -0.24
CA ALA A 308 -6.82 9.36 -1.47
C ALA A 308 -5.45 8.85 -1.97
N THR A 309 -4.50 8.60 -1.06
CA THR A 309 -3.19 7.99 -1.37
C THR A 309 -3.27 6.48 -1.54
N LEU A 310 -4.26 5.85 -0.91
CA LEU A 310 -4.53 4.43 -1.04
C LEU A 310 -5.14 4.06 -2.40
N GLU A 311 -5.84 4.99 -3.06
CA GLU A 311 -6.54 4.72 -4.32
C GLU A 311 -5.61 4.25 -5.47
N GLU A 312 -4.32 4.63 -5.49
CA GLU A 312 -3.37 4.11 -6.48
C GLU A 312 -3.03 2.64 -6.23
N TYR A 313 -2.78 2.29 -4.97
CA TYR A 313 -2.58 0.90 -4.56
C TYR A 313 -3.84 0.07 -4.80
N ILE A 314 -5.03 0.59 -4.46
CA ILE A 314 -6.31 -0.09 -4.72
C ILE A 314 -6.46 -0.35 -6.21
N ALA A 315 -6.17 0.63 -7.07
CA ALA A 315 -6.27 0.43 -8.52
C ALA A 315 -5.31 -0.67 -9.00
N ASN A 316 -4.05 -0.68 -8.55
CA ASN A 316 -3.09 -1.73 -8.90
C ASN A 316 -3.56 -3.12 -8.43
N ALA A 317 -3.91 -3.22 -7.15
CA ALA A 317 -4.39 -4.46 -6.55
C ALA A 317 -5.68 -4.97 -7.22
N THR A 318 -6.59 -4.06 -7.62
CA THR A 318 -7.85 -4.42 -8.29
C THR A 318 -7.55 -5.04 -9.63
N TYR A 319 -6.68 -4.37 -10.39
CA TYR A 319 -6.22 -4.84 -11.68
C TYR A 319 -5.61 -6.24 -11.60
N ASP A 320 -4.70 -6.44 -10.64
CA ASP A 320 -4.04 -7.72 -10.40
C ASP A 320 -5.02 -8.83 -9.97
N LEU A 321 -5.98 -8.53 -9.07
CA LEU A 321 -6.98 -9.52 -8.65
C LEU A 321 -7.80 -10.05 -9.83
N VAL A 322 -8.22 -9.16 -10.73
CA VAL A 322 -9.02 -9.55 -11.90
C VAL A 322 -8.19 -10.42 -12.85
N MET A 323 -6.91 -10.10 -13.05
CA MET A 323 -6.00 -10.93 -13.85
C MET A 323 -5.75 -12.30 -13.25
N MET A 324 -5.46 -12.36 -11.95
CA MET A 324 -5.26 -13.62 -11.23
C MET A 324 -6.53 -14.48 -11.26
N ALA A 325 -7.70 -13.88 -11.10
CA ALA A 325 -8.99 -14.56 -11.20
C ALA A 325 -9.25 -15.12 -12.60
N ALA A 326 -9.04 -14.33 -13.65
CA ALA A 326 -9.18 -14.79 -15.03
C ALA A 326 -8.21 -15.92 -15.38
N TRP A 327 -6.96 -15.85 -14.87
CA TRP A 327 -5.99 -16.93 -15.04
C TRP A 327 -6.37 -18.18 -14.25
N SER A 328 -6.93 -18.05 -13.05
CA SER A 328 -7.45 -19.19 -12.27
C SER A 328 -8.51 -19.95 -13.06
N LEU A 329 -9.49 -19.24 -13.64
CA LEU A 329 -10.51 -19.84 -14.51
C LEU A 329 -9.92 -20.53 -15.75
N THR A 330 -8.90 -19.92 -16.33
CA THR A 330 -8.21 -20.45 -17.50
C THR A 330 -7.44 -21.72 -17.16
N SER A 331 -6.72 -21.73 -16.04
CA SER A 331 -5.97 -22.89 -15.55
C SER A 331 -6.88 -24.07 -15.24
N GLU A 332 -8.04 -23.81 -14.63
CA GLU A 332 -9.08 -24.83 -14.41
C GLU A 332 -9.57 -25.43 -15.74
N ALA A 333 -9.88 -24.58 -16.74
CA ALA A 333 -10.35 -25.04 -18.05
C ALA A 333 -9.29 -25.83 -18.84
N LEU A 334 -8.01 -25.55 -18.62
CA LEU A 334 -6.89 -26.26 -19.24
C LEU A 334 -6.55 -27.58 -18.51
N GLY A 335 -6.96 -27.72 -17.24
CA GLY A 335 -6.53 -28.82 -16.36
C GLY A 335 -5.02 -28.86 -16.07
N SER A 336 -4.27 -27.87 -16.56
CA SER A 336 -2.81 -27.78 -16.49
C SER A 336 -2.40 -26.32 -16.62
N GLY A 337 -2.08 -25.69 -15.50
CA GLY A 337 -1.65 -24.30 -15.44
C GLY A 337 -1.06 -23.98 -14.07
N ALA A 338 0.18 -23.49 -14.04
CA ALA A 338 0.78 -23.02 -12.79
C ALA A 338 0.04 -21.76 -12.32
N PRO A 339 -0.32 -21.65 -11.03
CA PRO A 339 -0.94 -20.44 -10.51
C PRO A 339 0.06 -19.27 -10.54
N ILE A 340 -0.45 -18.06 -10.74
CA ILE A 340 0.37 -16.85 -10.57
C ILE A 340 0.73 -16.74 -9.08
N PRO A 341 2.02 -16.58 -8.73
CA PRO A 341 2.42 -16.50 -7.33
C PRO A 341 1.75 -15.34 -6.60
N THR A 342 1.19 -15.61 -5.42
CA THR A 342 0.45 -14.60 -4.63
C THR A 342 1.32 -13.43 -4.18
N PHE A 343 2.63 -13.64 -4.02
CA PHE A 343 3.58 -12.59 -3.67
C PHE A 343 3.92 -11.65 -4.83
N TYR A 344 3.38 -11.85 -6.04
CA TYR A 344 3.40 -10.86 -7.12
C TYR A 344 2.31 -9.80 -6.97
N PHE A 345 1.28 -10.10 -6.19
CA PHE A 345 0.10 -9.28 -6.05
C PHE A 345 0.41 -7.83 -5.63
N ALA A 346 -0.18 -6.88 -6.36
CA ALA A 346 -0.04 -5.44 -6.17
C ALA A 346 1.42 -4.94 -6.23
N ARG A 347 2.30 -5.64 -6.96
CA ARG A 347 3.72 -5.28 -7.13
C ARG A 347 4.06 -4.98 -8.58
N ASP A 348 4.41 -3.72 -8.83
CA ASP A 348 4.85 -3.22 -10.13
C ASP A 348 3.99 -3.79 -11.28
N ASP A 349 4.61 -4.48 -12.25
CA ASP A 349 3.95 -5.13 -13.38
C ASP A 349 4.08 -6.67 -13.37
N ARG A 350 4.41 -7.27 -12.22
CA ARG A 350 4.75 -8.70 -12.12
C ARG A 350 3.58 -9.62 -12.44
N VAL A 351 2.39 -9.33 -11.91
CA VAL A 351 1.16 -10.09 -12.21
C VAL A 351 0.84 -10.01 -13.70
N TYR A 352 0.88 -8.81 -14.28
CA TYR A 352 0.64 -8.61 -15.70
C TYR A 352 1.63 -9.39 -16.58
N LYS A 353 2.93 -9.32 -16.28
CA LYS A 353 3.97 -10.07 -17.02
C LYS A 353 3.73 -11.58 -16.95
N ALA A 354 3.44 -12.11 -15.76
CA ALA A 354 3.14 -13.53 -15.57
C ALA A 354 1.87 -13.93 -16.33
N PHE A 355 0.82 -13.14 -16.23
CA PHE A 355 -0.45 -13.34 -16.93
C PHE A 355 -0.28 -13.41 -18.45
N VAL A 356 0.41 -12.43 -19.05
CA VAL A 356 0.69 -12.41 -20.49
C VAL A 356 1.55 -13.60 -20.89
N ALA A 357 2.63 -13.89 -20.16
CA ALA A 357 3.49 -15.05 -20.45
C ALA A 357 2.68 -16.35 -20.46
N HIS A 358 1.77 -16.52 -19.49
CA HIS A 358 0.88 -17.66 -19.39
C HIS A 358 -0.12 -17.76 -20.55
N ILE A 359 -0.78 -16.66 -20.95
CA ILE A 359 -1.69 -16.68 -22.10
C ILE A 359 -0.95 -17.03 -23.38
N HIS A 360 0.21 -16.42 -23.61
CA HIS A 360 1.00 -16.67 -24.81
C HIS A 360 1.47 -18.13 -24.89
N ALA A 361 1.93 -18.70 -23.77
CA ALA A 361 2.35 -20.10 -23.70
C ALA A 361 1.20 -21.08 -23.97
N HIS A 362 -0.03 -20.75 -23.56
CA HIS A 362 -1.19 -21.65 -23.66
C HIS A 362 -2.19 -21.24 -24.75
N ARG A 363 -1.81 -20.34 -25.68
CA ARG A 363 -2.75 -19.70 -26.64
C ARG A 363 -3.58 -20.70 -27.45
N SER A 364 -2.95 -21.77 -27.92
CA SER A 364 -3.61 -22.82 -28.73
C SER A 364 -4.57 -23.67 -27.90
N ALA A 365 -4.21 -23.99 -26.65
CA ALA A 365 -5.03 -24.76 -25.73
C ALA A 365 -6.23 -23.92 -25.24
N ILE A 366 -6.01 -22.65 -24.91
CA ILE A 366 -7.06 -21.70 -24.55
C ILE A 366 -8.09 -21.58 -25.68
N ALA A 367 -7.65 -21.52 -26.94
CA ALA A 367 -8.55 -21.45 -28.08
C ALA A 367 -9.50 -22.67 -28.20
N LYS A 368 -9.07 -23.84 -27.73
CA LYS A 368 -9.81 -25.10 -27.79
C LYS A 368 -10.68 -25.34 -26.56
N CYS A 369 -10.17 -25.06 -25.36
CA CYS A 369 -10.81 -25.45 -24.09
C CYS A 369 -11.62 -24.32 -23.44
N ALA A 370 -11.22 -23.06 -23.61
CA ALA A 370 -11.88 -21.94 -22.94
C ALA A 370 -13.17 -21.54 -23.66
N HIS A 371 -14.26 -21.35 -22.91
CA HIS A 371 -15.53 -20.88 -23.45
C HIS A 371 -15.40 -19.47 -24.08
N LYS A 372 -16.32 -19.13 -24.98
CA LYS A 372 -16.29 -17.88 -25.77
C LYS A 372 -16.13 -16.62 -24.89
N ARG A 373 -16.83 -16.59 -23.75
CA ARG A 373 -16.76 -15.47 -22.80
C ARG A 373 -15.39 -15.33 -22.13
N LEU A 374 -14.79 -16.41 -21.62
CA LEU A 374 -13.46 -16.35 -21.01
C LEU A 374 -12.41 -15.87 -22.02
N ARG A 375 -12.48 -16.35 -23.27
CA ARG A 375 -11.60 -15.85 -24.35
C ARG A 375 -11.79 -14.36 -24.66
N TRP A 376 -12.99 -13.82 -24.48
CA TRP A 376 -13.22 -12.38 -24.58
C TRP A 376 -12.65 -11.63 -23.36
N GLN A 377 -12.89 -12.11 -22.14
CA GLN A 377 -12.34 -11.54 -20.90
C GLN A 377 -10.81 -11.46 -20.95
N LEU A 378 -10.14 -12.53 -21.38
CA LEU A 378 -8.68 -12.55 -21.54
C LEU A 378 -8.20 -11.50 -22.54
N ARG A 379 -8.86 -11.37 -23.70
CA ARG A 379 -8.52 -10.34 -24.70
C ARG A 379 -8.73 -8.92 -24.19
N VAL A 380 -9.79 -8.68 -23.42
CA VAL A 380 -10.03 -7.37 -22.79
C VAL A 380 -8.90 -7.05 -21.80
N LEU A 381 -8.52 -8.01 -20.95
CA LEU A 381 -7.44 -7.82 -19.98
C LEU A 381 -6.07 -7.58 -20.63
N GLU A 382 -5.73 -8.34 -21.68
CA GLU A 382 -4.52 -8.10 -22.48
C GLU A 382 -4.52 -6.69 -23.08
N LYS A 383 -5.60 -6.31 -23.77
CA LYS A 383 -5.74 -5.01 -24.45
C LYS A 383 -5.69 -3.84 -23.48
N VAL A 384 -6.38 -3.92 -22.34
CA VAL A 384 -6.36 -2.86 -21.32
C VAL A 384 -5.00 -2.78 -20.62
N GLY A 385 -4.27 -3.90 -20.56
CA GLY A 385 -2.92 -3.93 -20.01
C GLY A 385 -1.85 -3.30 -20.88
N GLU A 386 -2.07 -3.26 -22.19
CA GLU A 386 -1.19 -2.57 -23.12
C GLU A 386 -1.07 -1.06 -22.79
N GLY A 387 0.08 -0.48 -23.10
CA GLY A 387 0.38 0.93 -22.85
C GLY A 387 0.89 1.22 -21.43
N ARG A 388 2.17 1.61 -21.33
CA ARG A 388 2.81 1.99 -20.05
C ARG A 388 2.38 3.36 -19.53
N ASN A 389 1.87 4.22 -20.40
CA ASN A 389 1.61 5.63 -20.07
C ASN A 389 0.20 5.87 -19.53
N VAL A 390 -0.64 4.84 -19.46
CA VAL A 390 -2.01 4.97 -18.95
C VAL A 390 -1.99 4.70 -17.43
N PRO A 391 -2.48 5.63 -16.59
CA PRO A 391 -2.54 5.41 -15.16
C PRO A 391 -3.48 4.25 -14.82
N LEU A 392 -3.10 3.43 -13.84
CA LEU A 392 -3.84 2.22 -13.46
C LEU A 392 -5.31 2.49 -13.11
N ARG A 393 -5.63 3.63 -12.47
CA ARG A 393 -7.02 4.02 -12.18
C ARG A 393 -7.88 4.06 -13.44
N ARG A 394 -7.33 4.58 -14.54
CA ARG A 394 -8.02 4.64 -15.84
C ARG A 394 -8.18 3.26 -16.46
N LYS A 395 -7.16 2.40 -16.34
CA LYS A 395 -7.25 0.99 -16.78
C LYS A 395 -8.35 0.24 -16.02
N VAL A 396 -8.45 0.42 -14.71
CA VAL A 396 -9.53 -0.18 -13.93
C VAL A 396 -10.89 0.37 -14.37
N GLY A 397 -11.01 1.67 -14.63
CA GLY A 397 -12.24 2.25 -15.19
C GLY A 397 -12.68 1.58 -16.51
N TRP A 398 -11.75 1.36 -17.44
CA TRP A 398 -12.04 0.62 -18.67
C TRP A 398 -12.45 -0.84 -18.42
N LEU A 399 -11.85 -1.50 -17.41
CA LEU A 399 -12.30 -2.84 -17.03
C LEU A 399 -13.70 -2.83 -16.43
N GLU A 400 -14.08 -1.81 -15.66
CA GLU A 400 -15.45 -1.67 -15.13
C GLU A 400 -16.45 -1.48 -16.28
N GLU A 401 -16.14 -0.64 -17.25
CA GLU A 401 -16.97 -0.43 -18.45
C GLU A 401 -17.17 -1.75 -19.23
N GLU A 402 -16.08 -2.47 -19.51
CA GLU A 402 -16.12 -3.68 -20.33
C GLU A 402 -16.67 -4.90 -19.58
N LEU A 403 -16.20 -5.15 -18.35
CA LEU A 403 -16.48 -6.39 -17.62
C LEU A 403 -17.69 -6.30 -16.70
N ASP A 404 -17.98 -5.13 -16.12
CA ASP A 404 -19.12 -4.94 -15.22
C ASP A 404 -20.35 -4.33 -15.95
N GLY A 405 -20.17 -3.86 -17.18
CA GLY A 405 -21.24 -3.28 -18.01
C GLY A 405 -21.68 -1.88 -17.58
N GLU A 406 -20.88 -1.19 -16.76
CA GLU A 406 -21.18 0.18 -16.34
C GLU A 406 -20.81 1.14 -17.48
N CYS A 407 -21.80 1.54 -18.28
CA CYS A 407 -21.65 2.69 -19.18
C CYS A 407 -21.51 3.94 -18.30
N VAL A 408 -20.28 4.43 -18.13
CA VAL A 408 -20.04 5.68 -17.39
C VAL A 408 -20.83 6.79 -18.11
N PRO A 409 -21.74 7.51 -17.43
CA PRO A 409 -22.44 8.61 -18.06
C PRO A 409 -21.38 9.62 -18.52
N ALA A 410 -21.39 9.93 -19.82
CA ALA A 410 -20.38 10.73 -20.53
C ALA A 410 -20.31 12.21 -20.11
N GLY A 411 -20.31 12.51 -18.81
CA GLY A 411 -20.46 13.86 -18.27
C GLY A 411 -19.69 14.07 -16.97
N SER A 412 -18.36 14.03 -17.01
CA SER A 412 -17.50 14.77 -16.07
C SER A 412 -16.05 14.92 -16.56
N GLY A 413 -15.87 15.08 -17.88
CA GLY A 413 -14.61 15.56 -18.42
C GLY A 413 -14.52 17.08 -18.28
N SER A 414 -13.92 17.54 -17.18
CA SER A 414 -13.50 18.94 -17.02
C SER A 414 -12.55 19.31 -18.16
N GLY A 415 -13.05 20.12 -19.11
CA GLY A 415 -12.27 20.73 -20.17
C GLY A 415 -11.35 21.80 -19.60
N GLY A 416 -10.05 21.54 -19.66
CA GLY A 416 -8.99 22.49 -19.34
C GLY A 416 -7.93 22.50 -20.44
N GLY A 417 -8.34 22.69 -21.69
CA GLY A 417 -7.45 22.92 -22.83
C GLY A 417 -7.54 24.38 -23.26
N GLY A 418 -6.74 25.25 -22.63
CA GLY A 418 -6.61 26.64 -23.02
C GLY A 418 -5.83 26.75 -24.33
N ALA A 419 -6.54 27.03 -25.42
CA ALA A 419 -5.95 27.47 -26.67
C ALA A 419 -5.61 28.97 -26.56
N GLY A 420 -4.33 29.27 -26.32
CA GLY A 420 -3.78 30.61 -26.49
C GLY A 420 -3.57 30.89 -27.98
N ALA A 421 -4.49 31.64 -28.58
CA ALA A 421 -4.31 32.22 -29.90
C ALA A 421 -3.33 33.38 -29.80
N GLY A 422 -2.10 33.17 -30.28
CA GLY A 422 -1.12 34.22 -30.49
C GLY A 422 -1.46 35.02 -31.73
N ALA A 423 -1.86 36.27 -31.53
CA ALA A 423 -1.94 37.27 -32.59
C ALA A 423 -0.53 37.73 -32.98
N SER A 424 -0.09 37.42 -34.19
CA SER A 424 1.07 38.07 -34.81
C SER A 424 0.57 39.13 -35.79
N GLY A 425 0.75 40.39 -35.38
CA GLY A 425 0.47 41.57 -36.21
C GLY A 425 1.41 41.66 -37.40
N ALA A 426 0.82 41.89 -38.57
CA ALA A 426 1.52 42.39 -39.75
C ALA A 426 1.70 43.90 -39.59
N GLY A 427 2.93 44.37 -39.74
CA GLY A 427 3.27 45.79 -39.82
C GLY A 427 4.32 46.01 -40.89
N GLY A 428 4.05 46.98 -41.77
CA GLY A 428 5.08 47.81 -42.39
C GLY A 428 5.38 47.57 -43.87
N ASP A 429 4.49 48.02 -44.75
CA ASP A 429 4.89 48.63 -46.04
C ASP A 429 5.24 50.10 -45.79
N GLY A 430 6.27 50.62 -46.46
CA GLY A 430 6.56 52.05 -46.49
C GLY A 430 7.97 52.40 -46.93
N SER A 431 8.08 52.72 -48.22
CA SER A 431 9.21 53.28 -48.97
C SER A 431 9.86 54.53 -48.39
#